data_AF-A0A0D2I5D6-F1
#
_entry.id   AF-A0A0D2I5D6-F1
#
_cell.length_a   1.000
_cell.length_b   1.000
_cell.length_c   1.000
_cell.angle_alpha   90.00
_cell.angle_beta   90.00
_cell.angle_gamma   90.00
#
_symmetry.space_group_name_H-M   'P 1'
#
loop_
_entity.id
_entity.type
_entity.pdbx_description
1 polymer ?
#
loop_
_entity_poly.entity_id
_entity_poly.type
_entity_poly.pdbx_seq_one_letter_code
_entity_poly.pdbx_strand_id
1 'polypeptide(L)'
;MQNAQLIGVLLLSAAECYSKILDSLTLTDHIAGNANAKRTVSLRSLDNDVVAESAFDLAFTIELDEAEWRCLAKKSLLHEIHDTSDTLRPCFMHVLSNLERRQVFWHTVSPPPDAPTTFQTSCSLDRPVCLLVADQARRLIDSLKFG
;
A
#
# COMPACT_ATOMS: atom_id res chain seq x y z
N MET A 1 5.99 -21.59 -3.09
CA MET A 1 6.69 -20.28 -3.15
C MET A 1 6.09 -19.28 -4.13
N GLN A 2 5.57 -19.72 -5.29
CA GLN A 2 5.03 -18.79 -6.31
C GLN A 2 4.02 -17.78 -5.77
N ASN A 3 3.05 -18.19 -4.93
CA ASN A 3 2.06 -17.25 -4.38
C ASN A 3 2.69 -16.16 -3.50
N ALA A 4 3.70 -16.50 -2.69
CA ALA A 4 4.37 -15.53 -1.83
C ALA A 4 5.24 -14.55 -2.64
N GLN A 5 5.87 -15.04 -3.71
CA GLN A 5 6.61 -14.19 -4.65
C GLN A 5 5.66 -13.27 -5.42
N LEU A 6 4.52 -13.78 -5.90
CA LEU A 6 3.51 -12.99 -6.61
C LEU A 6 2.95 -11.88 -5.73
N ILE A 7 2.58 -12.18 -4.49
CA ILE A 7 2.12 -11.17 -3.53
C ILE A 7 3.24 -10.16 -3.22
N GLY A 8 4.48 -10.62 -3.05
CA GLY A 8 5.63 -9.72 -2.87
C GLY A 8 5.80 -8.75 -4.04
N VAL A 9 5.73 -9.23 -5.28
CA VAL A 9 5.83 -8.40 -6.49
C VAL A 9 4.65 -7.42 -6.58
N LEU A 10 3.43 -7.86 -6.22
CA LEU A 10 2.27 -6.98 -6.14
C LEU A 10 2.52 -5.83 -5.16
N LEU A 11 2.96 -6.14 -3.94
CA LEU A 11 3.25 -5.11 -2.94
C LEU A 11 4.39 -4.18 -3.37
N LEU A 12 5.43 -4.72 -4.01
CA LEU A 12 6.49 -3.91 -4.60
C LEU A 12 5.95 -2.94 -5.65
N SER A 13 5.09 -3.42 -6.56
CA SER A 13 4.48 -2.58 -7.58
C SER A 13 3.55 -1.51 -6.98
N ALA A 14 2.84 -1.84 -5.89
CA ALA A 14 2.03 -0.88 -5.16
C ALA A 14 2.90 0.21 -4.50
N ALA A 15 4.04 -0.16 -3.90
CA ALA A 15 5.00 0.80 -3.36
C ALA A 15 5.55 1.75 -4.43
N GLU A 16 5.88 1.23 -5.62
CA GLU A 16 6.27 2.07 -6.76
C GLU A 16 5.13 3.00 -7.22
N CYS A 17 3.89 2.52 -7.23
CA CYS A 17 2.73 3.34 -7.55
C CYS A 17 2.54 4.48 -6.54
N TYR A 18 2.71 4.22 -5.24
CA TYR A 18 2.65 5.28 -4.22
C TYR A 18 3.72 6.34 -4.44
N SER A 19 4.95 5.95 -4.80
CA SER A 19 6.00 6.90 -5.20
C SER A 19 5.55 7.78 -6.37
N LYS A 20 5.04 7.18 -7.45
CA LYS A 20 4.58 7.93 -8.63
C LYS A 20 3.41 8.86 -8.33
N ILE A 21 2.49 8.43 -7.46
CA ILE A 21 1.37 9.28 -7.00
C ILE A 21 1.93 10.47 -6.23
N LEU A 22 2.83 10.24 -5.27
CA LEU A 22 3.44 11.31 -4.48
C LEU A 22 4.25 12.29 -5.34
N ASP A 23 5.01 11.78 -6.32
CA ASP A 23 5.72 12.58 -7.31
C ASP A 23 4.75 13.42 -8.14
N SER A 24 3.61 12.86 -8.57
CA SER A 24 2.60 13.63 -9.31
C SER A 24 1.97 14.75 -8.48
N LEU A 25 1.82 14.54 -7.17
CA LEU A 25 1.30 15.54 -6.23
C LEU A 25 2.32 16.66 -5.95
N THR A 26 3.62 16.40 -6.07
CA THR A 26 4.71 17.37 -5.79
C THR A 26 5.25 18.06 -7.03
N LEU A 27 5.34 17.38 -8.19
CA LEU A 27 5.78 17.98 -9.47
C LEU A 27 4.93 19.20 -9.86
N THR A 28 3.64 19.16 -9.52
CA THR A 28 2.69 20.24 -9.80
C THR A 28 2.84 21.46 -8.88
N ASP A 29 3.68 21.39 -7.84
CA ASP A 29 4.04 22.55 -7.02
C ASP A 29 5.01 23.50 -7.76
N HIS A 30 5.77 22.99 -8.74
CA HIS A 30 6.68 23.79 -9.54
C HIS A 30 6.02 24.44 -10.78
N ILE A 31 4.93 23.87 -11.29
CA ILE A 31 4.12 24.49 -12.36
C ILE A 31 3.11 25.44 -11.70
N ALA A 32 3.66 26.52 -11.15
CA ALA A 32 2.89 27.68 -10.70
C ALA A 32 2.18 28.30 -11.91
N GLY A 33 0.93 27.90 -12.15
CA GLY A 33 0.10 28.45 -13.22
C GLY A 33 -1.40 28.44 -12.94
N ASN A 34 -1.88 27.61 -12.02
CA ASN A 34 -3.31 27.42 -11.78
C ASN A 34 -3.74 27.81 -10.36
N ALA A 35 -3.29 28.98 -9.88
CA ALA A 35 -3.63 29.51 -8.56
C ALA A 35 -5.16 29.67 -8.31
N ASN A 36 -5.99 29.55 -9.36
CA ASN A 36 -7.45 29.61 -9.28
C ASN A 36 -8.17 28.31 -9.70
N ALA A 37 -7.45 27.20 -9.90
CA ALA A 37 -8.11 25.93 -10.17
C ALA A 37 -8.71 25.38 -8.87
N LYS A 38 -10.03 25.29 -8.83
CA LYS A 38 -10.75 24.57 -7.78
C LYS A 38 -10.95 23.13 -8.19
N ARG A 39 -10.83 22.21 -7.24
CA ARG A 39 -11.19 20.80 -7.44
C ARG A 39 -12.41 20.46 -6.61
N THR A 40 -13.36 19.83 -7.28
CA THR A 40 -14.54 19.27 -6.64
C THR A 40 -14.23 17.84 -6.23
N VAL A 41 -14.24 17.56 -4.93
CA VAL A 41 -14.00 16.24 -4.35
C VAL A 41 -15.31 15.73 -3.79
N SER A 42 -15.73 14.55 -4.23
CA SER A 42 -16.89 13.87 -3.68
C SER A 42 -16.42 12.75 -2.75
N LEU A 43 -16.79 12.85 -1.48
CA LEU A 43 -16.56 11.84 -0.47
C LEU A 43 -17.82 10.99 -0.34
N ARG A 44 -17.67 9.68 -0.50
CA ARG A 44 -18.75 8.69 -0.37
C ARG A 44 -18.36 7.67 0.69
N SER A 45 -19.31 7.28 1.54
CA SER A 45 -19.10 6.15 2.43
C SER A 45 -19.03 4.87 1.60
N LEU A 46 -17.87 4.22 1.58
CA LEU A 46 -17.71 2.86 1.07
C LEU A 46 -17.95 1.88 2.21
N ASP A 47 -19.14 1.87 2.77
CA ASP A 47 -19.59 0.76 3.61
C ASP A 47 -20.11 -0.33 2.67
N ASN A 48 -19.18 -1.22 2.27
CA ASN A 48 -19.48 -2.43 1.52
C ASN A 48 -19.93 -3.58 2.44
N ASP A 49 -20.35 -3.29 3.67
CA ASP A 49 -20.97 -4.31 4.52
C ASP A 49 -22.38 -4.57 4.00
N VAL A 50 -22.46 -5.67 3.26
CA VAL A 50 -23.67 -6.39 2.90
C VAL A 50 -24.55 -6.48 4.14
N VAL A 51 -25.83 -6.10 3.99
CA VAL A 51 -26.91 -6.08 5.01
C VAL A 51 -27.10 -4.74 5.75
N ALA A 52 -27.46 -3.68 5.03
CA ALA A 52 -28.46 -2.72 5.53
C ALA A 52 -29.13 -2.00 4.36
N GLU A 53 -30.39 -2.34 4.08
CA GLU A 53 -31.27 -1.66 3.10
C GLU A 53 -31.62 -0.20 3.48
N SER A 54 -30.78 0.48 4.26
CA SER A 54 -31.02 1.84 4.75
C SER A 54 -29.74 2.65 4.99
N ALA A 55 -28.62 2.28 4.39
CA ALA A 55 -27.43 3.14 4.40
C ALA A 55 -27.72 4.38 3.54
N PHE A 56 -28.01 5.50 4.19
CA PHE A 56 -28.04 6.81 3.54
C PHE A 56 -26.75 6.95 2.73
N ASP A 57 -26.88 7.10 1.42
CA ASP A 57 -25.78 7.44 0.51
C ASP A 57 -25.35 8.89 0.80
N LEU A 58 -24.64 9.07 1.91
CA LEU A 58 -24.08 10.33 2.35
C LEU A 58 -22.87 10.64 1.47
N ALA A 59 -23.17 11.09 0.25
CA ALA A 59 -22.21 11.71 -0.62
C ALA A 59 -22.16 13.20 -0.28
N PHE A 60 -21.02 13.70 0.21
CA PHE A 60 -20.80 15.14 0.33
C PHE A 60 -19.70 15.57 -0.63
N THR A 61 -19.94 16.71 -1.26
CA THR A 61 -19.05 17.28 -2.25
C THR A 61 -18.45 18.55 -1.68
N ILE A 62 -17.13 18.65 -1.70
CA ILE A 62 -16.39 19.82 -1.23
C ILE A 62 -15.63 20.41 -2.41
N GLU A 63 -15.68 21.72 -2.56
CA GLU A 63 -14.73 22.46 -3.40
C GLU A 63 -13.51 22.79 -2.57
N LEU A 64 -12.34 22.32 -3.02
CA LEU A 64 -11.06 22.63 -2.42
C LEU A 64 -10.25 23.47 -3.40
N ASP A 65 -9.44 24.38 -2.89
CA ASP A 65 -8.37 24.92 -3.70
C ASP A 65 -7.32 23.82 -4.00
N GLU A 66 -6.46 24.08 -4.98
CA GLU A 66 -5.46 23.11 -5.40
C GLU A 66 -4.47 22.72 -4.27
N ALA A 67 -4.16 23.64 -3.35
CA ALA A 67 -3.23 23.41 -2.24
C ALA A 67 -3.87 22.55 -1.13
N GLU A 68 -5.12 22.84 -0.78
CA GLU A 68 -5.96 22.09 0.15
C GLU A 68 -6.20 20.68 -0.35
N TRP A 69 -6.53 20.52 -1.65
CA TRP A 69 -6.67 19.21 -2.27
C TRP A 69 -5.38 18.39 -2.18
N ARG A 70 -4.23 18.98 -2.51
CA ARG A 70 -2.94 18.28 -2.42
C ARG A 70 -2.59 17.90 -0.99
N CYS A 71 -2.81 18.80 -0.05
CA CYS A 71 -2.62 18.53 1.37
C CYS A 71 -3.49 17.34 1.82
N LEU A 72 -4.77 17.33 1.42
CA LEU A 72 -5.68 16.23 1.71
C LEU A 72 -5.23 14.92 1.04
N ALA A 73 -4.83 14.96 -0.23
CA ALA A 73 -4.36 13.79 -0.97
C ALA A 73 -3.07 13.20 -0.37
N LYS A 74 -2.08 14.03 -0.01
CA LYS A 74 -0.85 13.60 0.67
C LYS A 74 -1.17 12.96 2.03
N LYS A 75 -2.07 13.56 2.81
CA LYS A 75 -2.53 12.97 4.08
C LYS A 75 -3.24 11.64 3.86
N SER A 76 -4.16 11.56 2.92
CA SER A 76 -4.87 10.31 2.59
C SER A 76 -3.90 9.20 2.18
N LEU A 77 -2.89 9.53 1.37
CA LEU A 77 -1.83 8.59 0.97
C LEU A 77 -0.98 8.15 2.16
N LEU A 78 -0.61 9.08 3.05
CA LEU A 78 0.10 8.75 4.29
C LEU A 78 -0.71 7.81 5.17
N HIS A 79 -2.02 8.05 5.30
CA HIS A 79 -2.92 7.19 6.05
C HIS A 79 -3.03 5.78 5.42
N GLU A 80 -3.24 5.69 4.11
CA GLU A 80 -3.28 4.40 3.40
C GLU A 80 -2.00 3.56 3.62
N ILE A 81 -0.85 4.22 3.72
CA ILE A 81 0.44 3.53 3.86
C ILE A 81 0.72 3.15 5.32
N HIS A 82 0.48 4.05 6.27
CA HIS A 82 0.96 3.92 7.65
C HIS A 82 -0.13 3.82 8.74
N ASP A 83 -1.39 4.13 8.45
CA ASP A 83 -2.41 4.21 9.49
C ASP A 83 -2.83 2.84 9.99
N THR A 84 -2.69 2.62 11.29
CA THR A 84 -3.08 1.37 11.96
C THR A 84 -4.36 1.53 12.78
N SER A 85 -5.12 2.61 12.57
CA SER A 85 -6.31 2.93 13.36
C SER A 85 -7.48 1.97 13.13
N ASP A 86 -7.63 1.42 11.92
CA ASP A 86 -8.68 0.47 11.57
C ASP A 86 -8.13 -0.95 11.41
N THR A 87 -8.53 -1.86 12.29
CA THR A 87 -8.14 -3.28 12.22
C THR A 87 -8.81 -4.04 11.08
N LEU A 88 -9.95 -3.56 10.57
CA LEU A 88 -10.68 -4.17 9.46
C LEU A 88 -10.09 -3.79 8.10
N ARG A 89 -9.39 -2.65 8.03
CA ARG A 89 -8.76 -2.13 6.81
C ARG A 89 -7.26 -1.91 7.07
N PRO A 90 -6.44 -2.97 6.96
CA PRO A 90 -5.03 -2.86 7.24
C PRO A 90 -4.33 -1.96 6.22
N CYS A 91 -3.57 -0.97 6.69
CA CYS A 91 -2.71 -0.17 5.83
C CYS A 91 -1.63 -1.01 5.13
N PHE A 92 -1.05 -0.45 4.08
CA PHE A 92 -0.03 -1.11 3.28
C PHE A 92 1.12 -1.67 4.15
N MET A 93 1.64 -0.88 5.09
CA MET A 93 2.76 -1.30 5.94
C MET A 93 2.38 -2.45 6.87
N HIS A 94 1.12 -2.53 7.30
CA HIS A 94 0.63 -3.66 8.07
C HIS A 94 0.61 -4.95 7.22
N VAL A 95 0.08 -4.87 6.00
CA VAL A 95 0.05 -5.99 5.06
C VAL A 95 1.47 -6.48 4.73
N LEU A 96 2.39 -5.56 4.43
CA LEU A 96 3.78 -5.87 4.13
C LEU A 96 4.49 -6.54 5.33
N SER A 97 4.32 -5.99 6.53
CA SER A 97 4.91 -6.57 7.75
C SER A 97 4.37 -7.97 8.06
N ASN A 98 3.09 -8.23 7.79
CA ASN A 98 2.51 -9.56 7.94
C ASN A 98 3.04 -10.56 6.90
N LEU A 99 3.23 -10.11 5.66
CA LEU A 99 3.85 -10.93 4.61
C LEU A 99 5.28 -11.31 5.02
N GLU A 100 6.10 -10.35 5.45
CA GLU A 100 7.47 -10.58 5.91
C GLU A 100 7.51 -11.58 7.06
N ARG A 101 6.70 -11.36 8.12
CA ARG A 101 6.65 -12.26 9.28
C ARG A 101 6.28 -13.69 8.86
N ARG A 102 5.28 -13.83 7.99
CA ARG A 102 4.87 -15.14 7.46
C ARG A 102 5.98 -15.79 6.64
N GLN A 103 6.66 -15.04 5.78
CA GLN A 103 7.76 -15.56 4.98
C GLN A 103 8.93 -15.99 5.86
N VAL A 104 9.36 -15.17 6.84
CA VAL A 104 10.40 -15.53 7.81
C VAL A 104 10.03 -16.83 8.53
N PHE A 105 8.81 -16.92 9.06
CA PHE A 105 8.33 -18.13 9.73
C PHE A 105 8.36 -19.36 8.82
N TRP A 106 7.94 -19.22 7.56
CA TRP A 106 8.00 -20.33 6.59
C TRP A 106 9.40 -20.82 6.28
N HIS A 107 10.42 -19.98 6.44
CA HIS A 107 11.81 -20.36 6.25
C HIS A 107 12.44 -21.01 7.49
N THR A 108 11.82 -20.89 8.67
CA THR A 108 12.28 -21.60 9.88
C THR A 108 11.65 -22.99 10.03
N VAL A 109 10.55 -23.26 9.34
CA VAL A 109 9.86 -24.55 9.37
C VAL A 109 10.47 -25.49 8.31
N SER A 110 10.92 -26.67 8.74
CA SER A 110 11.41 -27.69 7.81
C SER A 110 10.32 -28.02 6.79
N PRO A 111 10.65 -28.09 5.49
CA PRO A 111 9.72 -28.57 4.48
C PRO A 111 9.16 -29.94 4.87
N PRO A 112 7.86 -30.21 4.61
CA PRO A 112 7.32 -31.54 4.79
C PRO A 112 8.02 -32.52 3.82
N PRO A 113 8.09 -33.82 4.15
CA PRO A 113 8.91 -34.80 3.43
C PRO A 113 8.45 -35.07 2.00
N ASP A 114 7.21 -34.73 1.67
CA ASP A 114 6.61 -34.79 0.33
C ASP A 114 6.79 -33.50 -0.48
N ALA A 115 7.41 -32.46 0.09
CA ALA A 115 7.65 -31.22 -0.61
C ALA A 115 8.56 -31.43 -1.83
N PRO A 116 8.24 -30.84 -2.99
CA PRO A 116 9.11 -30.89 -4.17
C PRO A 116 10.55 -30.47 -3.83
N THR A 117 11.54 -31.13 -4.43
CA THR A 117 12.96 -30.84 -4.20
C THR A 117 13.32 -29.37 -4.48
N THR A 118 12.65 -28.73 -5.43
CA THR A 118 12.77 -27.29 -5.72
C THR A 118 12.35 -26.40 -4.55
N PHE A 119 11.37 -26.83 -3.75
CA PHE A 119 10.95 -26.11 -2.54
C PHE A 119 12.03 -26.22 -1.45
N GLN A 120 12.63 -27.40 -1.30
CA GLN A 120 13.67 -27.66 -0.31
C GLN A 120 14.93 -26.82 -0.56
N THR A 121 15.39 -26.76 -1.82
CA THR A 121 16.58 -25.96 -2.20
C THR A 121 16.35 -24.44 -2.14
N SER A 122 15.12 -23.98 -2.35
CA SER A 122 14.79 -22.56 -2.29
C SER A 122 14.73 -22.05 -0.84
N CYS A 123 14.37 -22.92 0.11
CA CYS A 123 14.36 -22.59 1.54
C CYS A 123 15.75 -22.59 2.18
N SER A 124 16.73 -23.25 1.58
CA SER A 124 18.11 -23.36 2.11
C SER A 124 19.02 -22.19 1.72
N LEU A 125 18.50 -21.15 1.06
CA LEU A 125 19.26 -19.95 0.73
C LEU A 125 19.40 -19.06 1.97
N ASP A 126 20.59 -18.49 2.21
CA ASP A 126 20.83 -17.52 3.30
C ASP A 126 19.87 -16.32 3.24
N ARG A 127 19.41 -15.95 2.03
CA ARG A 127 18.40 -14.91 1.85
C ARG A 127 17.42 -15.25 0.72
N PRO A 128 16.25 -15.83 1.05
CA PRO A 128 15.22 -16.20 0.08
C PRO A 128 14.68 -15.02 -0.73
N VAL A 129 14.39 -15.24 -2.01
CA VAL A 129 13.91 -14.20 -2.94
C VAL A 129 12.63 -13.50 -2.46
N CYS A 130 11.70 -14.24 -1.87
CA CYS A 130 10.45 -13.66 -1.34
C CYS A 130 10.71 -12.58 -0.28
N LEU A 131 11.70 -12.77 0.59
CA LEU A 131 12.11 -11.81 1.61
C LEU A 131 12.88 -10.63 1.00
N LEU A 132 13.66 -10.85 -0.06
CA LEU A 132 14.32 -9.77 -0.79
C LEU A 132 13.31 -8.81 -1.42
N VAL A 133 12.25 -9.34 -2.03
CA VAL A 133 11.20 -8.53 -2.65
C VAL A 133 10.44 -7.71 -1.60
N ALA A 134 10.14 -8.30 -0.44
CA ALA A 134 9.49 -7.60 0.66
C ALA A 134 10.38 -6.47 1.23
N ASP A 135 11.67 -6.73 1.46
CA ASP A 135 12.65 -5.72 1.89
C ASP A 135 12.75 -4.58 0.87
N GLN A 136 12.73 -4.88 -0.42
CA GLN A 136 12.75 -3.86 -1.47
C GLN A 136 11.49 -2.99 -1.45
N ALA A 137 10.30 -3.59 -1.29
CA ALA A 137 9.05 -2.85 -1.16
C ALA A 137 9.07 -1.92 0.07
N ARG A 138 9.59 -2.40 1.21
CA ARG A 138 9.75 -1.60 2.43
C ARG A 138 10.66 -0.40 2.20
N ARG A 139 11.83 -0.61 1.60
CA ARG A 139 12.78 0.46 1.30
C ARG A 139 12.20 1.54 0.39
N LEU A 140 11.37 1.16 -0.58
CA LEU A 140 10.68 2.14 -1.43
C LEU A 140 9.77 3.03 -0.58
N ILE A 141 8.96 2.45 0.30
CA ILE A 141 8.09 3.22 1.20
C ILE A 141 8.90 4.10 2.15
N ASP A 142 9.94 3.56 2.79
CA ASP A 142 10.78 4.30 3.74
C ASP A 142 11.51 5.49 3.07
N SER A 143 11.68 5.44 1.74
CA SER A 143 12.30 6.52 0.95
C SER A 143 11.33 7.64 0.57
N LEU A 144 10.02 7.44 0.74
CA LEU A 144 9.00 8.43 0.40
C LEU A 144 9.09 9.66 1.32
N LYS A 145 9.04 10.85 0.72
CA LYS A 145 9.10 12.13 1.45
C LYS A 145 7.80 12.89 1.29
N PHE A 146 6.99 12.92 2.35
CA PHE A 146 5.68 13.59 2.38
C PHE A 146 5.75 15.10 2.67
N GLY A 147 6.91 15.73 2.38
CA GLY A 147 7.15 17.16 2.62
C GLY A 147 6.15 18.10 1.97
#